data_AF-A0A0C1QQK7-F1
#
_entry.id   AF-A0A0C1QQK7-F1
#
_cell.length_a   1.000
_cell.length_b   1.000
_cell.length_c   1.000
_cell.angle_alpha   90.00
_cell.angle_beta   90.00
_cell.angle_gamma   90.00
#
_symmetry.space_group_name_H-M   'P 1'
#
loop_
_entity.id
_entity.type
_entity.pdbx_description
1 polymer ?
#
loop_
_entity_poly.entity_id
_entity_poly.type
_entity_poly.pdbx_seq_one_letter_code
_entity_poly.pdbx_strand_id
1 'polypeptide(L)' 'MLRKNRQKVHSKKRYLLSQKVLRKRLQVNSPKGIGHVSGDTEKQVSVSDANWKRLGQIASSKIQLIRRSNGLIVA' A
#
# COMPACT_ATOMS: atom_id res chain seq x y z
N MET A 1 3.53 2.01 -36.96
CA MET A 1 2.60 2.15 -35.83
C MET A 1 2.58 0.85 -35.03
N LEU A 2 3.22 0.76 -33.85
CA LEU A 2 3.01 -0.31 -32.85
C LEU A 2 3.82 -0.01 -31.57
N ARG A 3 3.15 0.57 -30.56
CA ARG A 3 3.68 0.84 -29.21
C ARG A 3 3.84 -0.49 -28.45
N LYS A 4 5.04 -1.04 -28.37
CA LYS A 4 5.31 -2.26 -27.60
C LYS A 4 5.54 -1.95 -26.11
N ASN A 5 4.51 -2.25 -25.31
CA ASN A 5 4.56 -2.86 -23.98
C ASN A 5 5.69 -2.44 -23.01
N ARG A 6 5.44 -1.36 -22.24
CA ARG A 6 6.19 -0.97 -21.03
C ARG A 6 5.67 -1.62 -19.73
N GLN A 7 5.08 -2.81 -19.77
CA GLN A 7 4.47 -3.43 -18.58
C GLN A 7 5.29 -4.56 -17.93
N LYS A 8 6.46 -4.92 -18.48
CA LYS A 8 7.24 -6.08 -18.03
C LYS A 8 8.49 -5.77 -17.17
N VAL A 9 8.58 -4.60 -16.53
CA VAL A 9 9.73 -4.26 -15.67
C VAL A 9 9.40 -4.20 -14.18
N HIS A 10 8.12 -4.20 -13.78
CA HIS A 10 7.74 -3.84 -12.41
C HIS A 10 7.35 -5.00 -11.46
N SER A 11 7.36 -6.26 -11.91
CA SER A 11 6.73 -7.35 -11.15
C SER A 11 7.50 -7.90 -9.92
N LYS A 12 8.68 -7.38 -9.53
CA LYS A 12 9.48 -8.00 -8.45
C LYS A 12 10.20 -7.07 -7.47
N LYS A 13 9.93 -5.76 -7.46
CA LYS A 13 10.49 -4.87 -6.42
C LYS A 13 9.49 -4.76 -5.27
N ARG A 14 9.67 -5.59 -4.22
CA ARG A 14 8.93 -5.44 -2.96
C ARG A 14 9.31 -4.10 -2.34
N TYR A 15 8.53 -3.06 -2.57
CA TYR A 15 8.75 -1.78 -1.91
C TYR A 15 8.34 -1.92 -0.45
N LEU A 16 9.32 -2.12 0.43
CA LEU A 16 9.20 -1.86 1.86
C LEU A 16 9.11 -0.34 2.03
N LEU A 17 7.90 0.19 2.21
CA LEU A 17 7.74 1.63 2.39
C LEU A 17 8.11 2.03 3.82
N SER A 18 8.95 3.05 3.91
CA SER A 18 9.15 3.79 5.15
C SER A 18 7.83 4.47 5.57
N GLN A 19 7.51 4.40 6.86
CA GLN A 19 6.24 4.89 7.44
C GLN A 19 5.93 6.34 7.09
N LYS A 20 6.95 7.19 6.94
CA LYS A 20 6.80 8.60 6.53
C LYS A 20 6.08 8.79 5.19
N VAL A 21 5.96 7.73 4.39
CA VAL A 21 5.30 7.75 3.08
C VAL A 21 3.87 7.20 3.15
N LEU A 22 3.46 6.58 4.27
CA LEU A 22 2.14 6.00 4.46
C LEU A 22 1.15 7.05 4.99
N ARG A 23 0.55 7.80 4.07
CA ARG A 23 -0.52 8.75 4.36
C ARG A 23 -1.88 8.06 4.51
N LYS A 24 -2.82 8.72 5.20
CA LYS A 24 -4.23 8.30 5.21
C LYS A 24 -4.78 8.16 3.79
N ARG A 25 -5.72 7.22 3.60
CA ARG A 25 -6.37 6.91 2.31
C ARG A 25 -5.48 6.26 1.25
N LEU A 26 -4.27 5.83 1.61
CA LEU A 26 -3.49 4.96 0.73
C LEU A 26 -4.03 3.54 0.81
N GLN A 27 -4.06 2.86 -0.33
CA GLN A 27 -4.44 1.46 -0.39
C GLN A 27 -3.19 0.58 -0.25
N VAL A 28 -3.25 -0.36 0.68
CA VAL A 28 -2.13 -1.20 1.05
C VAL A 28 -2.54 -2.67 1.09
N ASN A 29 -1.60 -3.54 0.73
CA ASN A 29 -1.66 -4.96 0.97
C ASN A 29 -1.04 -5.26 2.32
N SER A 30 -1.71 -6.04 3.14
CA SER A 30 -1.21 -6.50 4.43
C SER A 30 -1.46 -8.00 4.59
N PRO A 31 -0.80 -8.68 5.55
CA PRO A 31 -1.07 -10.09 5.84
C PRO A 31 -2.52 -10.37 6.27
N LYS A 32 -3.25 -9.33 6.69
CA LYS A 32 -4.67 -9.41 7.10
C LYS A 32 -5.64 -9.12 5.95
N GLY A 33 -5.12 -8.88 4.75
CA GLY A 33 -5.90 -8.51 3.57
C GLY A 33 -5.60 -7.10 3.08
N ILE A 34 -6.27 -6.73 1.99
CA ILE A 34 -6.18 -5.42 1.36
C ILE A 34 -7.05 -4.43 2.13
N GLY A 35 -6.50 -3.25 2.40
CA GLY A 35 -7.25 -2.19 3.06
C GLY A 35 -6.64 -0.80 2.86
N HIS A 36 -7.22 0.16 3.56
CA HIS A 36 -6.80 1.55 3.56
C HIS A 36 -6.07 1.91 4.85
N VAL A 37 -5.02 2.71 4.72
CA VAL A 37 -4.33 3.29 5.88
C VAL A 37 -5.27 4.27 6.58
N SER A 38 -5.65 3.95 7.81
CA SER A 38 -6.48 4.80 8.67
C SER A 38 -5.65 5.60 9.67
N GLY A 39 -4.43 5.16 9.97
CA GLY A 39 -3.45 5.91 10.76
C GLY A 39 -2.15 5.13 10.93
N ASP A 40 -1.08 5.81 11.28
CA ASP A 40 0.24 5.26 11.49
C ASP A 40 0.79 5.65 12.87
N THR A 41 1.59 4.76 13.43
CA THR A 41 2.43 4.96 14.62
C THR A 41 3.86 4.63 14.22
N GLU A 42 4.83 4.97 15.08
CA GLU A 42 6.28 4.84 14.83
C GLU A 42 6.77 3.44 14.43
N LYS A 43 5.97 2.39 14.66
CA LYS A 43 6.32 1.01 14.30
C LYS A 43 5.23 0.31 13.48
N GLN A 44 3.99 0.78 13.55
CA GLN A 44 2.83 0.05 13.04
C GLN A 44 1.85 0.96 12.31
N VAL A 45 1.05 0.38 11.44
CA VAL A 45 0.07 1.08 10.63
C VAL A 45 -1.27 0.41 10.84
N SER A 46 -2.27 1.22 11.19
CA SER A 46 -3.66 0.79 11.25
C SER A 46 -4.23 0.69 9.85
N VAL A 47 -4.70 -0.50 9.51
CA VAL A 47 -5.36 -0.79 8.25
C VAL A 47 -6.84 -1.06 8.53
N SER A 48 -7.70 -0.42 7.74
CA SER A 48 -9.15 -0.62 7.75
C SER A 48 -9.62 -1.12 6.39
N ASP A 49 -10.70 -1.88 6.36
CA ASP A 49 -11.32 -2.35 5.11
C ASP A 49 -12.14 -1.24 4.41
N ALA A 50 -12.79 -1.60 3.30
CA ALA A 50 -13.64 -0.69 2.53
C ALA A 50 -14.89 -0.22 3.31
N ASN A 51 -15.33 -0.97 4.32
CA ASN A 51 -16.43 -0.62 5.21
C ASN A 51 -15.95 0.16 6.44
N TRP A 52 -14.70 0.65 6.43
CA TRP A 52 -14.05 1.35 7.54
C TRP A 52 -13.91 0.53 8.81
N LYS A 53 -14.12 -0.79 8.75
CA LYS A 53 -13.87 -1.71 9.86
C LYS A 53 -12.37 -1.97 9.96
N ARG A 54 -11.85 -1.92 11.18
CA ARG A 54 -10.41 -2.06 11.43
C ARG A 54 -9.97 -3.52 11.23
N LEU A 55 -9.06 -3.76 10.28
CA LEU A 55 -8.39 -5.07 10.09
C LEU A 55 -7.32 -5.30 11.16
N GLY A 56 -6.68 -4.22 11.60
CA GLY A 56 -5.78 -4.20 12.75
C GLY A 56 -4.56 -3.31 12.53
N GLN A 57 -3.64 -3.36 13.49
CA GLN A 57 -2.32 -2.76 13.33
C GLN A 57 -1.36 -3.80 12.76
N ILE A 58 -0.63 -3.42 11.72
CA ILE A 58 0.38 -4.25 11.08
C ILE A 58 1.70 -3.48 11.10
N ALA A 59 2.81 -4.19 11.35
CA ALA A 59 4.13 -3.59 11.24
C ALA A 59 4.34 -3.03 9.83
N SER A 60 4.85 -1.81 9.73
CA SER A 60 5.10 -1.14 8.44
C SER A 60 5.96 -1.95 7.47
N SER A 61 6.89 -2.75 8.00
CA SER A 61 7.72 -3.68 7.23
C SER A 61 6.95 -4.82 6.57
N LYS A 62 5.72 -5.10 6.99
CA LYS A 62 4.87 -6.16 6.42
C LYS A 62 3.82 -5.61 5.46
N ILE A 63 3.83 -4.31 5.21
CA ILE A 63 2.81 -3.63 4.41
C ILE A 63 3.40 -3.26 3.05
N GLN A 64 2.65 -3.52 2.00
CA GLN A 64 3.00 -3.14 0.64
C GLN A 64 2.01 -2.10 0.14
N LEU A 65 2.51 -1.02 -0.45
CA LEU A 65 1.65 -0.02 -1.05
C LEU A 65 1.13 -0.51 -2.40
N ILE A 66 -0.19 -0.51 -2.57
CA ILE A 66 -0.85 -0.88 -3.83
C ILE A 66 -1.14 0.39 -4.65
N ARG A 67 -1.69 1.42 -4.01
CA ARG A 67 -2.16 2.62 -4.70
C ARG A 67 -1.99 3.87 -3.86
N ARG A 68 -1.47 4.92 -4.48
CA ARG A 68 -1.45 6.26 -3.87
C ARG A 68 -2.74 7.04 -4.12
N SER A 69 -3.07 7.92 -3.18
CA SER A 69 -4.26 8.77 -3.22
C SER A 69 -4.27 9.76 -4.38
N ASN A 70 -3.11 10.04 -4.97
CA ASN A 70 -2.97 10.82 -6.21
C ASN A 70 -3.16 9.98 -7.49
N GLY A 71 -3.67 8.75 -7.37
CA GLY A 71 -3.89 7.87 -8.51
C GLY A 71 -2.63 7.24 -9.10
N LEU A 72 -1.44 7.56 -8.57
CA LEU A 72 -0.21 6.90 -8.97
C LEU A 72 -0.20 5.49 -8.39
N ILE A 73 -0.37 4.52 -9.27
CA ILE A 73 -0.09 3.12 -8.98
C ILE A 73 1.42 3.03 -8.83
N VAL A 74 1.87 2.62 -7.65
CA VAL A 74 3.28 2.22 -7.46
C VAL A 74 3.34 0.81 -8.00
N ALA A 75 3.48 0.71 -9.33
CA ALA A 75 3.83 -0.54 -9.97
C ALA A 75 5.20 -0.97 -9.48
#